data_AF-A0A7C6TTJ9-F1
#
_entry.id   AF-A0A7C6TTJ9-F1
#
_cell.length_a   1.000
_cell.length_b   1.000
_cell.length_c   1.000
_cell.angle_alpha   90.00
_cell.angle_beta   90.00
_cell.angle_gamma   90.00
#
_symmetry.space_group_name_H-M   'P 1'
#
loop_
_entity.id
_entity.type
_entity.pdbx_description
1 polymer ?
#
loop_
_entity_poly.entity_id
_entity_poly.type
_entity_poly.pdbx_seq_one_letter_code
_entity_poly.pdbx_strand_id
1 'polypeptide(L)' 'MIYKDFHGFKISQLGMGAMRLPTIGERGPIDREKAGEIIEYAYEHGINYFDTAYRYHNGESESF' A
#
# COMPACT_ATOMS: atom_id res chain seq x y z
N MET A 1 -12.20 4.06 11.47
CA MET A 1 -11.35 2.87 11.31
C MET A 1 -11.58 1.91 12.48
N ILE A 2 -11.65 0.59 12.23
CA ILE A 2 -11.72 -0.44 13.29
C ILE A 2 -10.31 -1.04 13.44
N TYR A 3 -9.86 -1.25 14.67
CA TYR A 3 -8.54 -1.83 14.97
C TYR A 3 -8.66 -3.13 15.76
N LYS A 4 -7.70 -4.04 15.57
CA LYS A 4 -7.56 -5.30 16.30
C LYS A 4 -6.22 -5.36 17.02
N ASP A 5 -6.21 -5.92 18.21
CA ASP A 5 -4.97 -6.26 18.92
C ASP A 5 -4.31 -7.47 18.25
N PHE A 6 -3.05 -7.31 17.85
CA PHE A 6 -2.22 -8.38 17.32
C PHE A 6 -0.81 -8.24 17.88
N HIS A 7 -0.38 -9.19 18.72
CA HIS A 7 0.93 -9.18 19.39
C HIS A 7 1.29 -7.85 20.09
N GLY A 8 0.29 -7.19 20.70
CA GLY A 8 0.48 -5.90 21.37
C GLY A 8 0.41 -4.67 20.46
N PHE A 9 0.23 -4.86 19.15
CA PHE A 9 -0.01 -3.78 18.20
C PHE A 9 -1.50 -3.62 17.91
N LYS A 10 -1.96 -2.37 17.77
CA LYS A 10 -3.31 -2.04 17.27
C LYS A 10 -3.25 -1.94 15.75
N ILE A 11 -3.63 -3.00 15.06
CA ILE A 11 -3.58 -3.09 13.60
C ILE A 11 -4.94 -2.75 13.00
N SER A 12 -4.97 -1.94 11.94
CA SER A 12 -6.20 -1.62 11.20
C SER A 12 -6.83 -2.90 10.64
N GLN A 13 -8.14 -3.07 10.80
CA GLN A 13 -8.84 -4.26 10.30
C GLN A 13 -8.81 -4.33 8.76
N LEU A 14 -8.70 -3.18 8.10
CA LEU A 14 -8.44 -3.07 6.67
C LEU A 14 -6.95 -2.75 6.47
N GLY A 15 -6.29 -3.54 5.61
CA GLY A 15 -4.95 -3.25 5.12
C GLY A 15 -4.99 -2.70 3.69
N MET A 16 -3.90 -2.05 3.28
CA MET A 16 -3.69 -1.59 1.91
C MET A 16 -2.76 -2.57 1.19
N GLY A 17 -3.22 -3.14 0.09
CA GLY A 17 -2.41 -4.04 -0.74
C GLY A 17 -1.76 -3.30 -1.92
N ALA A 18 -0.46 -3.51 -2.11
CA ALA A 18 0.34 -2.84 -3.14
C ALA A 18 0.57 -3.68 -4.42
N MET A 19 -0.13 -4.82 -4.57
CA MET A 19 -0.01 -5.70 -5.74
C MET A 19 -0.30 -5.01 -7.09
N ARG A 20 -1.15 -3.97 -7.11
CA ARG A 20 -1.57 -3.27 -8.34
C ARG A 20 -1.59 -1.75 -8.15
N LEU A 21 -0.44 -1.17 -7.82
CA LEU A 21 -0.27 0.28 -7.81
C LEU A 21 -0.56 0.89 -9.20
N PRO A 22 -1.02 2.16 -9.27
CA PRO A 22 -1.20 2.89 -10.53
C PRO A 22 0.04 2.83 -11.41
N THR A 23 -0.15 2.75 -12.72
CA THR A 23 0.93 2.66 -13.71
C THR A 23 0.76 3.69 -14.81
N ILE A 24 1.87 4.08 -15.43
CA ILE A 24 1.87 4.97 -16.59
C ILE A 24 1.48 4.15 -17.84
N GLY A 25 0.17 4.07 -18.12
CA GLY A 25 -0.38 3.19 -19.17
C GLY A 25 -0.49 1.73 -18.72
N GLU A 26 -1.13 0.87 -19.52
CA GLU A 26 -1.55 -0.48 -19.08
C GLU A 26 -0.41 -1.43 -18.64
N ARG A 27 0.82 -1.22 -19.13
CA ARG A 27 2.00 -2.05 -18.84
C ARG A 27 3.24 -1.22 -18.53
N GLY A 28 3.04 0.04 -18.12
CA GLY A 28 4.14 0.93 -17.79
C GLY A 28 4.69 0.76 -16.38
N PRO A 29 5.74 1.52 -16.02
CA PRO A 29 6.22 1.58 -14.65
C PRO A 29 5.13 2.15 -13.72
N ILE A 30 5.34 2.02 -12.41
CA ILE A 30 4.46 2.64 -11.41
C ILE A 30 4.44 4.15 -11.63
N ASP A 31 3.23 4.71 -11.68
CA ASP A 31 3.00 6.15 -11.59
C ASP A 31 3.19 6.56 -10.13
N ARG A 32 4.42 6.97 -9.79
CA ARG A 32 4.84 7.22 -8.39
C ARG A 32 4.04 8.31 -7.70
N GLU A 33 3.59 9.33 -8.43
CA GLU A 33 2.78 10.42 -7.88
C GLU A 33 1.42 9.87 -7.43
N LYS A 34 0.68 9.22 -8.35
CA LYS A 34 -0.64 8.65 -8.03
C LYS A 34 -0.57 7.50 -7.02
N ALA A 35 0.47 6.67 -7.09
CA ALA A 35 0.68 5.61 -6.11
C ALA A 35 0.94 6.21 -4.72
N GLY A 36 1.76 7.26 -4.63
CA GLY A 36 2.01 8.01 -3.41
C GLY A 36 0.72 8.59 -2.83
N GLU A 37 -0.09 9.26 -3.65
CA GLU A 37 -1.39 9.83 -3.22
C GLU A 37 -2.32 8.78 -2.59
N ILE A 38 -2.41 7.57 -3.17
CA ILE A 38 -3.25 6.49 -2.63
C ILE A 38 -2.69 5.97 -1.30
N ILE A 39 -1.37 5.80 -1.21
CA ILE A 39 -0.70 5.31 0.01
C ILE A 39 -0.85 6.34 1.14
N GLU A 40 -0.63 7.62 0.85
CA GLU A 40 -0.78 8.72 1.79
C GLU A 40 -2.23 8.84 2.25
N TYR A 41 -3.20 8.81 1.32
CA TYR A 41 -4.62 8.83 1.67
C TYR A 41 -4.99 7.67 2.61
N ALA A 42 -4.53 6.44 2.31
CA ALA A 42 -4.76 5.29 3.16
C ALA A 42 -4.20 5.49 4.59
N TYR A 43 -2.96 5.98 4.67
CA TYR A 43 -2.28 6.28 5.93
C TYR A 43 -3.01 7.36 6.75
N GLU A 44 -3.36 8.48 6.13
CA GLU A 44 -4.09 9.58 6.76
C GLU A 44 -5.47 9.16 7.30
N HIS A 45 -6.09 8.16 6.68
CA HIS A 45 -7.39 7.61 7.09
C HIS A 45 -7.29 6.43 8.07
N GLY A 46 -6.10 6.18 8.61
CA GLY A 46 -5.87 5.26 9.73
C GLY A 46 -5.53 3.82 9.32
N ILE A 47 -5.20 3.56 8.05
CA ILE A 47 -4.58 2.28 7.69
C ILE A 47 -3.13 2.27 8.20
N ASN A 48 -2.76 1.23 8.94
CA ASN A 48 -1.40 1.04 9.42
C ASN A 48 -0.83 -0.35 9.10
N TYR A 49 -1.48 -1.06 8.17
CA TYR A 49 -1.03 -2.34 7.65
C TYR A 49 -0.97 -2.29 6.13
N PHE A 50 0.23 -2.45 5.59
CA PHE A 50 0.53 -2.39 4.16
C PHE A 50 1.13 -3.74 3.72
N ASP A 51 0.52 -4.34 2.70
CA ASP A 51 0.95 -5.62 2.12
C ASP A 51 1.67 -5.35 0.79
N THR A 52 2.92 -5.79 0.70
CA THR A 52 3.77 -5.69 -0.48
C THR A 52 4.59 -6.97 -0.66
N ALA A 53 5.23 -7.14 -1.82
CA ALA A 53 6.10 -8.28 -2.09
C ALA A 53 7.07 -7.99 -3.23
N TYR A 54 8.24 -8.64 -3.22
CA TYR A 54 9.23 -8.61 -4.30
C TYR A 54 8.65 -8.86 -5.71
N ARG A 55 7.61 -9.70 -5.83
CA ARG A 55 6.99 -10.00 -7.14
C ARG A 55 6.10 -8.87 -7.66
N TYR A 56 5.69 -7.93 -6.82
CA TYR A 56 4.84 -6.82 -7.21
C TYR A 56 5.69 -5.75 -7.90
N HIS A 57 5.41 -5.49 -9.17
CA HIS A 57 6.16 -4.55 -10.01
C HIS A 57 7.68 -4.81 -10.01
N ASN A 58 8.09 -6.09 -9.98
CA ASN A 58 9.50 -6.49 -10.00
C ASN A 58 10.35 -5.85 -8.86
N GLY A 59 9.76 -5.68 -7.68
CA GLY A 59 10.39 -5.13 -6.48
C GLY A 59 10.13 -3.64 -6.27
N GLU A 60 9.66 -2.92 -7.30
CA GLU A 60 9.43 -1.48 -7.22
C GLU A 60 8.33 -1.11 -6.21
N SER A 61 7.40 -2.04 -5.93
CA SER A 61 6.33 -1.84 -4.94
C SER A 61 6.82 -1.69 -3.50
N GLU A 62 8.05 -2.09 -3.19
CA GLU A 62 8.64 -2.00 -1.84
C GLU A 62 9.36 -0.67 -1.60
N SER A 63 9.52 0.15 -2.64
CA SER A 63 10.37 1.36 -2.63
C SER A 63 9.65 2.67 -2.24
N PHE A 64 8.47 2.56 -1.62
CA PHE A 64 7.64 3.67 -1.16
C PHE A 64 7.95 4.07 0.28
#